data_AF-A0A2T7ATK5-F1
#
_entry.id   AF-A0A2T7ATK5-F1
#
_cell.length_a   1.000
_cell.length_b   1.000
_cell.length_c   1.000
_cell.angle_alpha   90.00
_cell.angle_beta   90.00
_cell.angle_gamma   90.00
#
_symmetry.space_group_name_H-M   'P 1'
#
loop_
_entity.id
_entity.type
_entity.pdbx_description
1 polymer ?
#
loop_
_entity_poly.entity_id
_entity_poly.type
_entity_poly.pdbx_seq_one_letter_code
_entity_poly.pdbx_strand_id
1 'polypeptide(L)'
;MAGFALWQAGHRTVAMEDYAAAVRAAKAIAQEERAQTTLPLVFADLLRMQDKRRSEALEVAAARFQQESQRLLLEAETAVSTLNPPTAPAVKQADRRLQLGLEAAFLALRQQREALIAQGDESFRQTVRLARDLLHPHWNGLPDVAHPFDAPPGEWHSLPAWSASAPAAPLSEPAGSNNV
;
A
#
# COMPACT_ATOMS: atom_id res chain seq x y z
N MET A 1 -6.21 -14.59 13.94
CA MET A 1 -7.20 -13.54 13.64
C MET A 1 -8.16 -13.38 14.81
N ALA A 2 -7.78 -12.64 15.85
CA ALA A 2 -8.62 -12.36 17.00
C ALA A 2 -8.78 -10.83 17.23
N GLY A 3 -7.74 -10.05 16.94
CA GLY A 3 -7.72 -8.58 17.12
C GLY A 3 -8.93 -7.81 16.56
N PHE A 4 -9.31 -8.01 15.29
CA PHE A 4 -10.43 -7.25 14.70
C PHE A 4 -11.77 -7.60 15.31
N ALA A 5 -12.02 -8.89 15.58
CA ALA A 5 -13.22 -9.36 16.25
C ALA A 5 -13.30 -8.83 17.69
N LEU A 6 -12.18 -8.85 18.43
CA LEU A 6 -12.05 -8.29 19.77
C LEU A 6 -12.30 -6.77 19.77
N TRP A 7 -11.79 -6.06 18.77
CA TRP A 7 -12.03 -4.64 18.60
C TRP A 7 -13.52 -4.33 18.38
N GLN A 8 -14.19 -5.08 17.50
CA GLN A 8 -15.63 -4.95 17.27
C GLN A 8 -16.46 -5.27 18.52
N ALA A 9 -16.01 -6.24 19.32
CA ALA A 9 -16.62 -6.60 20.60
C ALA A 9 -16.32 -5.59 21.74
N GLY A 10 -15.57 -4.52 21.48
CA GLY A 10 -15.24 -3.50 22.47
C GLY A 10 -14.03 -3.80 23.35
N HIS A 11 -13.36 -4.94 23.16
CA HIS A 11 -12.15 -5.34 23.90
C HIS A 11 -10.89 -4.69 23.33
N ARG A 12 -10.85 -3.35 23.34
CA ARG A 12 -9.83 -2.55 22.65
C ARG A 12 -8.40 -2.83 23.11
N THR A 13 -8.18 -2.98 24.41
CA THR A 13 -6.84 -3.24 24.97
C THR A 13 -6.31 -4.59 24.51
N VAL A 14 -7.12 -5.64 24.58
CA VAL A 14 -6.74 -6.99 24.15
C VAL A 14 -6.47 -7.02 22.64
N ALA A 15 -7.29 -6.32 21.85
CA ALA A 15 -7.05 -6.18 20.41
C ALA A 15 -5.69 -5.50 20.11
N MET A 16 -5.33 -4.46 20.86
CA MET A 16 -4.01 -3.79 20.72
C MET A 16 -2.85 -4.71 21.07
N GLU A 17 -2.97 -5.49 22.14
CA GLU A 17 -1.95 -6.47 22.55
C GLU A 17 -1.73 -7.54 21.47
N ASP A 18 -2.83 -8.05 20.89
CA ASP A 18 -2.80 -9.01 19.78
C ASP A 18 -2.11 -8.43 18.54
N TYR A 19 -2.45 -7.21 18.15
CA TYR A 19 -1.80 -6.55 17.00
C TYR A 19 -0.33 -6.29 17.26
N ALA A 20 0.05 -5.86 18.46
CA ALA A 20 1.45 -5.68 18.84
C ALA A 20 2.23 -7.00 18.83
N ALA A 21 1.61 -8.10 19.29
CA ALA A 21 2.19 -9.43 19.22
C ALA A 21 2.41 -9.90 17.78
N ALA A 22 1.44 -9.66 16.89
CA ALA A 22 1.55 -9.99 15.47
C ALA A 22 2.69 -9.23 14.78
N VAL A 23 2.82 -7.92 15.06
CA VAL A 23 3.92 -7.09 14.53
C VAL A 23 5.28 -7.60 15.03
N ARG A 24 5.39 -7.96 16.32
CA ARG A 24 6.63 -8.53 16.86
C ARG A 24 6.98 -9.87 16.22
N ALA A 25 6.00 -10.77 16.08
CA ALA A 25 6.20 -12.09 15.49
C ALA A 25 6.68 -11.98 14.03
N ALA A 26 6.15 -11.02 13.27
CA ALA A 26 6.55 -10.82 11.88
C ALA A 26 8.02 -10.41 11.71
N LYS A 27 8.67 -9.85 12.74
CA LYS A 27 10.11 -9.52 12.67
C LYS A 27 11.01 -10.74 12.53
N ALA A 28 10.57 -11.92 12.96
CA ALA A 28 11.29 -13.18 12.78
C ALA A 28 11.19 -13.75 11.35
N ILE A 29 10.30 -13.20 10.52
CA ILE A 29 10.09 -13.57 9.13
C ILE A 29 10.95 -12.67 8.23
N ALA A 30 11.51 -13.22 7.15
CA ALA A 30 12.25 -12.45 6.15
C ALA A 30 11.36 -11.36 5.54
N GLN A 31 11.91 -10.17 5.25
CA GLN A 31 11.10 -9.02 4.87
C GLN A 31 10.28 -9.28 3.60
N GLU A 32 10.87 -9.99 2.65
CA GLU A 32 10.32 -10.35 1.35
C GLU A 32 9.09 -11.28 1.48
N GLU A 33 9.02 -12.05 2.56
CA GLU A 33 7.93 -13.01 2.82
C GLU A 33 6.78 -12.38 3.62
N ARG A 34 7.03 -11.29 4.35
CA ARG A 34 6.04 -10.69 5.26
C ARG A 34 4.76 -10.23 4.55
N ALA A 35 4.86 -9.79 3.30
CA ALA A 35 3.70 -9.41 2.48
C ALA A 35 2.76 -10.59 2.19
N GLN A 36 3.25 -11.83 2.29
CA GLN A 36 2.48 -13.05 2.07
C GLN A 36 1.86 -13.61 3.38
N THR A 37 2.08 -12.92 4.51
CA THR A 37 1.54 -13.29 5.82
C THR A 37 0.27 -12.49 6.13
N THR A 38 -0.24 -12.59 7.36
CA THR A 38 -1.34 -11.74 7.83
C THR A 38 -0.90 -10.33 8.26
N LEU A 39 0.39 -10.00 8.20
CA LEU A 39 0.89 -8.68 8.61
C LEU A 39 0.24 -7.50 7.84
N PRO A 40 0.01 -7.57 6.52
CA PRO A 40 -0.69 -6.49 5.82
C PRO A 40 -2.11 -6.25 6.35
N LEU A 41 -2.82 -7.31 6.75
CA LEU A 41 -4.16 -7.22 7.33
C LEU A 41 -4.12 -6.52 8.70
N VAL A 42 -3.09 -6.80 9.51
CA VAL A 42 -2.87 -6.10 10.80
C VAL A 42 -2.74 -4.60 10.58
N PHE A 43 -1.95 -4.16 9.60
CA PHE A 43 -1.82 -2.74 9.31
C PHE A 43 -3.10 -2.12 8.76
N ALA A 44 -3.83 -2.83 7.89
CA ALA A 44 -5.11 -2.35 7.40
C ALA A 44 -6.14 -2.15 8.53
N ASP A 45 -6.19 -3.09 9.49
CA ASP A 45 -7.04 -2.96 10.67
C ASP A 45 -6.64 -1.74 11.50
N LEU A 46 -5.35 -1.58 11.80
CA LEU A 46 -4.83 -0.43 12.57
C LEU A 46 -5.19 0.91 11.90
N LEU A 47 -5.03 1.02 10.57
CA LEU A 47 -5.43 2.22 9.83
C LEU A 47 -6.95 2.48 9.95
N ARG A 48 -7.77 1.43 9.78
CA ARG A 48 -9.23 1.55 9.86
C ARG A 48 -9.71 1.93 11.25
N MET A 49 -9.00 1.50 12.29
CA MET A 49 -9.30 1.84 13.68
C MET A 49 -8.95 3.28 14.04
N GLN A 50 -7.93 3.84 13.39
CA GLN A 50 -7.49 5.23 13.58
C GLN A 50 -8.35 6.20 12.76
N ASP A 51 -8.51 5.93 11.46
CA ASP A 51 -9.32 6.75 10.56
C ASP A 51 -10.02 5.84 9.52
N LYS A 52 -11.22 5.36 9.89
CA LYS A 52 -12.04 4.50 9.04
C LYS A 52 -12.31 5.12 7.67
N ARG A 53 -12.70 6.39 7.63
CA ARG A 53 -13.06 7.09 6.39
C ARG A 53 -11.88 7.15 5.43
N ARG A 54 -10.69 7.40 5.96
CA ARG A 54 -9.46 7.47 5.17
C ARG A 54 -8.99 6.10 4.71
N SER A 55 -9.09 5.08 5.55
CA SER A 55 -8.83 3.70 5.15
C SER A 55 -9.74 3.28 3.99
N GLU A 56 -11.04 3.56 4.09
CA GLU A 56 -11.99 3.30 2.99
C GLU A 56 -11.65 4.11 1.73
N ALA A 57 -11.17 5.33 1.86
CA ALA A 57 -10.72 6.14 0.71
C ALA A 57 -9.49 5.53 0.00
N LEU A 58 -8.57 4.89 0.72
CA LEU A 58 -7.43 4.16 0.14
C LEU A 58 -7.89 2.92 -0.65
N GLU A 59 -8.90 2.21 -0.15
CA GLU A 59 -9.52 1.06 -0.81
C GLU A 59 -10.26 1.50 -2.08
N VAL A 60 -11.06 2.57 -1.99
CA VAL A 60 -11.77 3.16 -3.15
C VAL A 60 -10.79 3.63 -4.22
N ALA A 61 -9.65 4.22 -3.84
CA ALA A 61 -8.62 4.62 -4.80
C ALA A 61 -8.09 3.40 -5.60
N ALA A 62 -7.79 2.28 -4.93
CA ALA A 62 -7.38 1.06 -5.64
C ALA A 62 -8.49 0.48 -6.53
N ALA A 63 -9.74 0.46 -6.05
CA ALA A 63 -10.86 -0.01 -6.86
C ALA A 63 -11.00 0.80 -8.16
N ARG A 64 -10.82 2.13 -8.09
CA ARG A 64 -10.80 3.00 -9.28
C ARG A 64 -9.65 2.68 -10.21
N PHE A 65 -8.45 2.45 -9.69
CA PHE A 65 -7.31 2.02 -10.51
C PHE A 65 -7.55 0.69 -11.22
N GLN A 66 -8.18 -0.29 -10.56
CA GLN A 66 -8.53 -1.56 -11.19
C GLN A 66 -9.54 -1.37 -12.33
N GLN A 67 -10.57 -0.55 -12.12
CA GLN A 67 -11.55 -0.20 -13.15
C GLN A 67 -10.89 0.50 -14.34
N GLU A 68 -9.98 1.44 -14.07
CA GLU A 68 -9.25 2.17 -15.10
C GLU A 68 -8.31 1.25 -15.90
N SER A 69 -7.60 0.33 -15.22
CA SER A 69 -6.76 -0.68 -15.89
C SER A 69 -7.58 -1.58 -16.82
N GLN A 70 -8.75 -2.05 -16.37
CA GLN A 70 -9.65 -2.84 -17.20
C GLN A 70 -10.16 -2.06 -18.42
N ARG A 71 -10.50 -0.78 -18.23
CA ARG A 71 -10.91 0.12 -19.32
C ARG A 71 -9.82 0.25 -20.37
N LEU A 72 -8.57 0.50 -19.95
CA LEU A 72 -7.42 0.63 -20.84
C LEU A 72 -7.13 -0.66 -21.63
N LEU A 73 -7.25 -1.82 -20.98
CA LEU A 73 -7.11 -3.12 -21.65
C LEU A 73 -8.17 -3.31 -22.75
N LEU A 74 -9.44 -3.06 -22.43
CA LEU A 74 -10.54 -3.17 -23.40
C LEU A 74 -10.39 -2.19 -24.56
N GLU A 75 -9.91 -0.96 -24.30
CA GLU A 75 -9.60 0.01 -25.35
C GLU A 75 -8.50 -0.48 -26.29
N ALA A 76 -7.44 -1.08 -25.75
CA ALA A 76 -6.34 -1.64 -26.53
C ALA A 76 -6.78 -2.85 -27.36
N GLU A 77 -7.55 -3.76 -26.78
CA GLU A 77 -8.15 -4.91 -27.47
C GLU A 77 -9.04 -4.46 -28.63
N THR A 78 -9.92 -3.49 -28.37
CA THR A 78 -10.81 -2.91 -29.39
C THR A 78 -9.98 -2.27 -30.50
N ALA A 79 -8.98 -1.45 -30.16
CA ALA A 79 -8.12 -0.80 -31.14
C ALA A 79 -7.45 -1.81 -32.08
N VAL A 80 -6.91 -2.91 -31.55
CA VAL A 80 -6.28 -3.98 -32.35
C VAL A 80 -7.32 -4.70 -33.21
N SER A 81 -8.50 -5.02 -32.68
CA SER A 81 -9.56 -5.74 -33.40
C SER A 81 -10.11 -5.01 -34.63
N THR A 82 -10.02 -3.67 -34.64
CA THR A 82 -10.50 -2.83 -35.75
C THR A 82 -9.49 -2.63 -36.87
N LEU A 83 -8.24 -3.09 -36.71
CA LEU A 83 -7.20 -2.94 -37.72
C LEU A 83 -7.46 -3.85 -38.92
N ASN A 84 -7.55 -3.28 -40.12
CA ASN A 84 -7.69 -4.04 -41.35
C ASN A 84 -6.90 -3.39 -42.52
N PRO A 85 -5.79 -4.00 -42.99
CA PRO A 85 -5.15 -5.19 -42.41
C PRO A 85 -4.43 -4.85 -41.08
N PRO A 86 -4.30 -5.81 -40.15
CA PRO A 86 -3.47 -5.62 -38.98
C PRO A 86 -2.00 -5.57 -39.38
N THR A 87 -1.35 -4.43 -39.13
CA THR A 87 0.09 -4.26 -39.38
C THR A 87 0.87 -4.25 -38.06
N ALA A 88 2.08 -4.80 -38.07
CA ALA A 88 2.93 -4.82 -36.87
C ALA A 88 3.18 -3.42 -36.27
N PRO A 89 3.37 -2.34 -37.04
CA PRO A 89 3.47 -0.98 -36.48
C PRO A 89 2.20 -0.52 -35.77
N ALA A 90 1.02 -0.81 -36.31
CA ALA A 90 -0.26 -0.41 -35.71
C ALA A 90 -0.53 -1.14 -34.39
N VAL A 91 -0.23 -2.44 -34.33
CA VAL A 91 -0.33 -3.23 -33.08
C VAL A 91 0.65 -2.70 -32.02
N LYS A 92 1.91 -2.43 -32.40
CA LYS A 92 2.90 -1.83 -31.49
C LYS A 92 2.46 -0.46 -30.96
N GLN A 93 1.77 0.33 -31.77
CA GLN A 93 1.25 1.63 -31.35
C GLN A 93 0.13 1.47 -30.31
N ALA A 94 -0.78 0.51 -30.49
CA ALA A 94 -1.83 0.21 -29.51
C ALA A 94 -1.24 -0.27 -28.18
N ASP A 95 -0.27 -1.18 -28.23
CA ASP A 95 0.45 -1.68 -27.04
C ASP A 95 1.20 -0.56 -26.30
N ARG A 96 1.92 0.30 -27.03
CA ARG A 96 2.60 1.45 -26.42
C ARG A 96 1.62 2.40 -25.72
N ARG A 97 0.44 2.63 -26.30
CA ARG A 97 -0.60 3.47 -25.69
C ARG A 97 -1.15 2.83 -24.42
N LEU A 98 -1.40 1.52 -24.42
CA LEU A 98 -1.79 0.77 -23.23
C LEU A 98 -0.73 0.91 -22.14
N GLN A 99 0.55 0.71 -22.48
CA GLN A 99 1.64 0.78 -21.52
C GLN A 99 1.73 2.15 -20.84
N LEU A 100 1.71 3.22 -21.64
CA LEU A 100 1.72 4.59 -21.12
C LEU A 100 0.49 4.91 -20.26
N GLY A 101 -0.69 4.39 -20.64
CA GLY A 101 -1.92 4.58 -19.89
C GLY A 101 -1.88 3.90 -18.52
N LEU A 102 -1.44 2.64 -18.46
CA LEU A 102 -1.32 1.88 -17.22
C LEU A 102 -0.29 2.52 -16.27
N GLU A 103 0.86 2.95 -16.79
CA GLU A 103 1.87 3.67 -16.01
C GLU A 103 1.31 4.96 -15.42
N ALA A 104 0.62 5.77 -16.23
CA ALA A 104 0.02 7.02 -15.79
C ALA A 104 -1.07 6.79 -14.71
N ALA A 105 -1.92 5.77 -14.89
CA ALA A 105 -2.94 5.40 -13.92
C ALA A 105 -2.32 4.92 -12.59
N PHE A 106 -1.24 4.16 -12.66
CA PHE A 106 -0.50 3.69 -11.47
C PHE A 106 0.14 4.84 -10.70
N LEU A 107 0.78 5.78 -11.40
CA LEU A 107 1.35 6.99 -10.77
C LEU A 107 0.26 7.86 -10.13
N ALA A 108 -0.88 8.03 -10.81
CA ALA A 108 -2.02 8.78 -10.28
C ALA A 108 -2.59 8.13 -9.00
N LEU A 109 -2.76 6.80 -9.00
CA LEU A 109 -3.16 6.05 -7.80
C LEU A 109 -2.21 6.32 -6.64
N ARG A 110 -0.90 6.19 -6.87
CA ARG A 110 0.11 6.37 -5.83
C ARG A 110 0.07 7.79 -5.28
N GLN A 111 0.01 8.81 -6.14
CA GLN A 111 -0.13 10.21 -5.73
C GLN A 111 -1.39 10.45 -4.89
N GLN A 112 -2.52 9.89 -5.30
CA GLN A 112 -3.78 10.02 -4.57
C GLN A 112 -3.70 9.37 -3.18
N ARG A 113 -3.15 8.15 -3.08
CA ARG A 113 -2.99 7.46 -1.79
C ARG A 113 -2.03 8.19 -0.86
N GLU A 114 -0.94 8.74 -1.38
CA GLU A 114 -0.02 9.56 -0.58
C GLU A 114 -0.66 10.85 -0.07
N ALA A 115 -1.45 11.53 -0.91
CA ALA A 115 -2.19 12.72 -0.46
C ALA A 115 -3.20 12.37 0.66
N LEU A 116 -3.87 11.21 0.55
CA LEU A 116 -4.75 10.72 1.60
C LEU A 116 -3.99 10.43 2.90
N ILE A 117 -2.83 9.76 2.83
CA ILE A 117 -1.98 9.45 3.98
C ILE A 117 -1.46 10.72 4.65
N ALA A 118 -1.00 11.71 3.88
CA ALA A 118 -0.47 12.97 4.39
C ALA A 118 -1.50 13.77 5.21
N GLN A 119 -2.78 13.66 4.84
CA GLN A 119 -3.91 14.28 5.54
C GLN A 119 -4.38 13.50 6.78
N GLY A 120 -3.86 12.29 7.02
CA GLY A 120 -4.12 11.53 8.24
C GLY A 120 -3.48 12.21 9.46
N ASP A 121 -3.89 11.80 10.66
CA ASP A 121 -3.23 12.24 11.88
C ASP A 121 -1.85 11.57 12.06
N GLU A 122 -1.17 11.91 13.15
CA GLU A 122 0.17 11.37 13.40
C GLU A 122 0.18 9.86 13.60
N SER A 123 -0.84 9.30 14.27
CA SER A 123 -0.97 7.85 14.48
C SER A 123 -1.16 7.09 13.16
N PHE A 124 -1.98 7.62 12.25
CA PHE A 124 -2.18 7.09 10.91
C PHE A 124 -0.86 7.06 10.13
N ARG A 125 -0.12 8.18 10.12
CA ARG A 125 1.18 8.26 9.44
C ARG A 125 2.26 7.39 10.09
N GLN A 126 2.25 7.20 11.40
CA GLN A 126 3.14 6.26 12.09
C GLN A 126 2.87 4.81 11.70
N THR A 127 1.59 4.41 11.62
CA THR A 127 1.19 3.08 11.17
C THR A 127 1.67 2.82 9.74
N VAL A 128 1.50 3.79 8.84
CA VAL A 128 2.01 3.68 7.46
C VAL A 128 3.54 3.56 7.42
N ARG A 129 4.28 4.37 8.21
CA ARG A 129 5.75 4.26 8.27
C ARG A 129 6.20 2.88 8.73
N LEU A 130 5.62 2.38 9.81
CA LEU A 130 5.95 1.04 10.32
C LEU A 130 5.60 -0.06 9.30
N ALA A 131 4.49 0.08 8.58
CA ALA A 131 4.14 -0.83 7.50
C ALA A 131 5.16 -0.79 6.36
N ARG A 132 5.67 0.39 5.99
CA ARG A 132 6.73 0.53 4.97
C ARG A 132 8.04 -0.11 5.40
N ASP A 133 8.41 0.05 6.67
CA ASP A 133 9.63 -0.56 7.23
C ASP A 133 9.54 -2.08 7.28
N LEU A 134 8.34 -2.63 7.53
CA LEU A 134 8.16 -4.07 7.70
C LEU A 134 7.69 -4.81 6.45
N LEU A 135 7.02 -4.15 5.50
CA LEU A 135 6.54 -4.74 4.25
C LEU A 135 7.43 -4.31 3.09
N HIS A 136 7.21 -3.12 2.54
CA HIS A 136 8.06 -2.55 1.50
C HIS A 136 7.95 -1.00 1.50
N PRO A 137 8.98 -0.27 1.04
CA PRO A 137 9.03 1.20 1.13
C PRO A 137 7.87 1.96 0.47
N HIS A 138 7.12 1.31 -0.41
CA HIS A 138 6.03 1.91 -1.18
C HIS A 138 4.64 1.49 -0.70
N TRP A 139 4.55 0.80 0.43
CA TRP A 139 3.26 0.39 0.98
C TRP A 139 2.40 1.62 1.29
N ASN A 140 1.15 1.59 0.82
CA ASN A 140 0.23 2.72 0.93
C ASN A 140 -1.23 2.28 1.20
N GLY A 141 -1.39 1.14 1.87
CA GLY A 141 -2.67 0.57 2.27
C GLY A 141 -3.06 -0.68 1.49
N LEU A 142 -4.20 -1.27 1.87
CA LEU A 142 -4.79 -2.40 1.15
C LEU A 142 -5.93 -1.96 0.21
N PRO A 143 -6.22 -2.71 -0.87
CA PRO A 143 -5.36 -3.78 -1.40
C PRO A 143 -3.99 -3.22 -1.82
N ASP A 144 -2.98 -4.06 -1.68
CA ASP A 144 -1.63 -3.74 -2.13
C ASP A 144 -1.60 -3.82 -3.66
N VAL A 145 -1.03 -2.79 -4.29
CA VAL A 145 -1.07 -2.63 -5.75
C VAL A 145 0.35 -2.65 -6.29
N ALA A 146 0.67 -3.73 -7.00
CA ALA A 146 1.93 -3.90 -7.71
C ALA A 146 2.01 -2.98 -8.94
N HIS A 147 3.23 -2.80 -9.45
CA HIS A 147 3.46 -2.13 -10.72
C HIS A 147 2.75 -2.89 -11.85
N PRO A 148 2.13 -2.22 -12.82
CA PRO A 148 1.46 -2.88 -13.95
C PRO A 148 2.38 -3.73 -14.85
N PHE A 149 3.70 -3.64 -14.66
CA PHE A 149 4.72 -4.38 -15.43
C PHE A 149 5.70 -5.13 -14.53
N ASP A 150 5.27 -5.45 -13.31
CA ASP A 150 6.05 -6.23 -12.34
C ASP A 150 7.43 -5.67 -11.99
N ALA A 151 7.65 -4.37 -12.25
CA ALA A 151 8.85 -3.70 -11.75
C ALA A 151 8.88 -3.84 -10.22
N PRO A 152 10.01 -4.25 -9.61
CA PRO A 152 10.10 -4.37 -8.17
C PRO A 152 9.98 -2.99 -7.52
N PRO A 153 9.45 -2.89 -6.29
CA PRO A 153 9.27 -1.61 -5.59
C PRO A 153 10.50 -0.69 -5.65
N GLY A 154 11.72 -1.22 -5.50
CA GLY A 154 12.95 -0.42 -5.53
C GLY A 154 13.24 0.33 -6.83
N GLU A 155 12.55 0.01 -7.93
CA GLU A 155 12.70 0.64 -9.25
C GLU A 155 11.61 1.67 -9.54
N TRP A 156 10.68 1.89 -8.62
CA TRP A 156 9.56 2.80 -8.85
C TRP A 156 10.00 4.25 -8.69
N HIS A 157 9.54 5.14 -9.58
CA HIS A 157 9.78 6.59 -9.46
C HIS A 157 9.34 7.11 -8.09
N SER A 158 10.25 7.74 -7.34
CA SER A 158 9.99 8.32 -6.00
C SER A 158 9.02 9.50 -6.08
N LEU A 159 7.95 9.47 -5.28
CA LEU A 159 7.04 10.60 -5.09
C LEU A 159 7.53 11.51 -3.95
N PRO A 160 7.32 12.84 -4.04
CA PRO A 160 7.79 13.81 -3.05
C PRO A 160 7.32 13.56 -1.61
N ALA A 161 6.16 12.92 -1.43
CA ALA A 161 5.61 12.61 -0.10
C ALA A 161 6.28 11.39 0.57
N TRP A 162 7.02 10.56 -0.17
CA TRP A 162 7.76 9.43 0.40
C TRP A 162 9.10 9.83 1.00
N SER A 163 9.71 10.91 0.52
CA SER A 163 11.03 11.37 0.96
C SER A 163 11.00 12.18 2.25
N ALA A 164 9.84 12.32 2.91
CA ALA A 164 9.77 12.78 4.29
C ALA A 164 10.28 11.67 5.23
N SER A 165 11.55 11.33 5.08
CA SER A 165 12.36 10.65 6.07
C SER A 165 12.40 11.56 7.31
N ALA A 166 11.45 11.39 8.21
CA ALA A 166 11.65 11.82 9.58
C ALA A 166 12.80 10.96 10.13
N PRO A 167 13.80 11.55 10.81
CA PRO A 167 14.96 10.81 11.30
C PRO A 167 14.49 9.63 12.16
N ALA A 168 15.15 8.48 12.01
CA ALA A 168 14.91 7.31 12.82
C ALA A 168 14.88 7.72 14.30
N ALA A 169 13.73 7.59 14.95
CA ALA A 169 13.66 7.74 16.39
C ALA A 169 14.58 6.65 16.98
N PRO A 170 15.57 7.00 17.83
CA PRO A 170 16.42 6.00 18.44
C PRO A 170 15.55 5.09 19.32
N LEU A 171 15.42 3.83 18.91
CA LEU A 171 14.91 2.75 19.74
C LEU A 171 15.96 2.42 20.78
N SER A 172 16.07 3.20 21.86
CA SER A 172 16.64 2.81 23.16
C SER A 172 16.69 4.00 24.11
N GLU A 173 15.89 3.97 25.18
CA GLU A 173 16.38 4.11 26.55
C GLU A 173 15.41 3.38 27.49
N PRO A 174 15.85 2.33 28.21
CA PRO A 174 15.11 1.85 29.38
C PRO A 174 15.39 2.82 30.54
N ALA A 175 14.45 3.71 30.85
CA ALA A 175 14.47 4.43 32.12
C ALA A 175 14.03 3.47 33.24
N GLY A 176 15.00 2.72 33.75
CA GLY A 176 14.82 1.77 34.84
C GLY A 176 16.14 1.46 35.53
N SER A 177 16.61 2.38 36.36
CA SER A 177 17.44 2.05 37.52
C SER A 177 17.40 3.22 38.53
N ASN A 178 16.38 3.21 39.37
CA ASN A 178 16.54 3.69 40.73
C ASN A 178 17.26 2.57 41.49
N ASN A 179 18.45 2.84 42.03
CA ASN A 179 18.87 2.31 43.33
C ASN A 179 20.21 2.90 43.80
N VAL A 180 20.11 3.52 45.00
CA VAL A 180 21.11 3.84 46.04
C VAL A 180 22.12 4.93 45.74
#